data_AF-A0A1H8S1D6-F1
#
_entry.id   AF-A0A1H8S1D6-F1
#
_cell.length_a   1.000
_cell.length_b   1.000
_cell.length_c   1.000
_cell.angle_alpha   90.00
_cell.angle_beta   90.00
_cell.angle_gamma   90.00
#
_symmetry.space_group_name_H-M   'P 1'
#
loop_
_entity.id
_entity.type
_entity.pdbx_description
1 polymer ?
#
loop_
_entity_poly.entity_id
_entity_poly.type
_entity_poly.pdbx_seq_one_letter_code
_entity_poly.pdbx_strand_id
1 'polypeptide(L)'
;MLHRLLIVVLSLMFASGLWAMEVSVPAGGGALQRAIAGAAPGDVLKLAPGRYSGPVVLSEPITLDGGGQAHIDGGGEGSVITVTGEDITVRGLEITGSGSDHQTIDSGVQLTRTARRAVIEDNRILGNLYGVDIHGAEDSIVRANTIVGRRDQRMNGRGNGVYVWNAPGAKVVGNDIRYGRDGIFVNTSKRNAFRGNLFRDLRFAIHYMYAHDSEVSGNVSIGNHLGYALMYSNRLKVLDNISLGDRDHGLMLNYTNHSDLSGNLVRGGAEKCTFIYNAHRNLIVGNRFEGCGIGIHFTAGSERNALTGNAFVGNRTQVKYVGTTDVEWSFEGVGNYWSDHATFDLDGDGIADSPFRPNDLMDHILWSQPAASLLMGAPAVQLIRWSQASFPATLPGGVLDSHPLTEAVTIDVPPEYTAMAERRAGKWRDGKTDDAKLDPLDPH
;
A
#
# COMPACT_ATOMS: atom_id res chain seq x y z
N MET A 1 17.19 58.39 -7.95
CA MET A 1 15.93 57.65 -8.17
C MET A 1 15.69 57.30 -9.65
N LEU A 2 15.92 58.21 -10.59
CA LEU A 2 15.74 57.97 -12.04
C LEU A 2 16.50 56.76 -12.60
N HIS A 3 17.75 56.53 -12.18
CA HIS A 3 18.55 55.39 -12.64
C HIS A 3 18.02 54.02 -12.18
N ARG A 4 17.40 53.94 -10.99
CA ARG A 4 16.80 52.68 -10.50
C ARG A 4 15.49 52.37 -11.22
N LEU A 5 14.73 53.39 -11.59
CA LEU A 5 13.51 53.23 -12.38
C LEU A 5 13.82 52.76 -13.81
N LEU A 6 14.89 53.27 -14.41
CA LEU A 6 15.31 52.88 -15.75
C LEU A 6 15.76 51.42 -15.84
N ILE A 7 16.46 50.91 -14.82
CA ILE A 7 16.89 49.50 -14.74
C ILE A 7 15.68 48.56 -14.59
N VAL A 8 14.67 48.94 -13.79
CA VAL A 8 13.43 48.16 -13.62
C VAL A 8 12.61 48.15 -14.92
N VAL A 9 12.51 49.28 -15.62
CA VAL A 9 11.81 49.36 -16.91
C VAL A 9 12.55 48.57 -18.00
N LEU A 10 13.89 48.63 -18.06
CA LEU A 10 14.65 47.80 -19.02
C LEU A 10 14.55 46.30 -18.73
N SER A 11 14.50 45.88 -17.45
CA SER A 11 14.33 44.47 -17.10
C SER A 11 12.91 43.95 -17.35
N LEU A 12 11.89 44.82 -17.29
CA LEU A 12 10.52 44.51 -17.75
C LEU A 12 10.39 44.48 -19.28
N MET A 13 11.20 45.24 -20.03
CA MET A 13 11.20 45.18 -21.50
C MET A 13 12.01 44.01 -22.09
N PHE A 14 12.93 43.43 -21.32
CA PHE A 14 13.66 42.19 -21.68
C PHE A 14 13.03 40.91 -21.11
N ALA A 15 11.92 41.02 -20.37
CA ALA A 15 11.06 39.88 -20.10
C ALA A 15 10.33 39.49 -21.40
N SER A 16 11.03 38.78 -22.29
CA SER A 16 10.39 38.03 -23.36
C SER A 16 9.29 37.20 -22.73
N GLY A 17 8.03 37.50 -23.06
CA GLY A 17 6.90 36.72 -22.57
C GLY A 17 7.18 35.25 -22.85
N LEU A 18 7.22 34.43 -21.81
CA LEU A 18 7.08 32.98 -21.95
C LEU A 18 5.62 32.74 -22.32
N TRP A 19 5.31 32.88 -23.60
CA TRP A 19 3.97 32.55 -24.11
C TRP A 19 3.92 31.03 -24.22
N ALA A 20 3.39 30.38 -23.19
CA ALA A 20 2.98 28.98 -23.28
C ALA A 20 2.01 28.84 -24.46
N MET A 21 2.39 28.08 -25.48
CA MET A 21 1.57 27.86 -26.67
C MET A 21 0.88 26.50 -26.61
N GLU A 22 -0.39 26.46 -27.01
CA GLU A 22 -1.04 25.19 -27.30
C GLU A 22 -0.73 24.76 -28.74
N VAL A 23 -0.01 23.65 -28.87
CA VAL A 23 0.41 23.09 -30.16
C VAL A 23 -0.41 21.86 -30.47
N SER A 24 -1.23 21.93 -31.52
CA SER A 24 -1.97 20.76 -32.02
C SER A 24 -1.01 19.83 -32.76
N VAL A 25 -0.88 18.60 -32.29
CA VAL A 25 -0.02 17.56 -32.89
C VAL A 25 -0.91 16.57 -33.64
N PRO A 26 -0.81 16.45 -34.98
CA PRO A 26 -1.57 15.47 -35.73
C PRO A 26 -1.01 14.05 -35.51
N ALA A 27 -1.89 13.03 -35.56
CA ALA A 27 -1.47 11.64 -35.54
C ALA A 27 -0.67 11.26 -36.81
N GLY A 28 0.32 10.37 -36.68
CA GLY A 28 1.12 9.86 -37.80
C GLY A 28 2.65 9.93 -37.62
N GLY A 29 3.37 9.37 -38.59
CA GLY A 29 4.81 9.09 -38.52
C GLY A 29 5.69 10.30 -38.17
N GLY A 30 6.24 10.29 -36.96
CA GLY A 30 7.22 11.28 -36.48
C GLY A 30 6.65 12.63 -36.05
N ALA A 31 5.32 12.82 -36.07
CA ALA A 31 4.72 14.10 -35.71
C ALA A 31 4.96 14.46 -34.24
N LEU A 32 4.84 13.47 -33.35
CA LEU A 32 5.12 13.63 -31.93
C LEU A 32 6.57 14.02 -31.67
N GLN A 33 7.53 13.31 -32.26
CA GLN A 33 8.96 13.61 -32.10
C GLN A 33 9.31 15.02 -32.58
N ARG A 34 8.76 15.44 -33.73
CA ARG A 34 8.96 16.81 -34.24
C ARG A 34 8.35 17.85 -33.32
N ALA A 35 7.15 17.59 -32.79
CA ALA A 35 6.49 18.50 -31.85
C ALA A 35 7.30 18.65 -30.56
N ILE A 36 7.79 17.54 -29.98
CA ILE A 36 8.65 17.55 -28.79
C ILE A 36 9.95 18.31 -29.07
N ALA A 37 10.61 18.04 -30.20
CA ALA A 37 11.88 18.69 -30.55
C ALA A 37 11.75 20.20 -30.81
N GLY A 38 10.56 20.67 -31.17
CA GLY A 38 10.26 22.09 -31.42
C GLY A 38 9.55 22.81 -30.27
N ALA A 39 9.26 22.11 -29.16
CA ALA A 39 8.51 22.68 -28.05
C ALA A 39 9.37 23.64 -27.22
N ALA A 40 8.78 24.74 -26.78
CA ALA A 40 9.39 25.66 -25.84
C ALA A 40 8.93 25.37 -24.40
N PRO A 41 9.72 25.78 -23.38
CA PRO A 41 9.29 25.74 -21.99
C PRO A 41 7.90 26.35 -21.77
N GLY A 42 7.00 25.59 -21.15
CA GLY A 42 5.61 25.96 -20.88
C GLY A 42 4.60 25.53 -21.94
N ASP A 43 5.03 25.02 -23.09
CA ASP A 43 4.11 24.59 -24.15
C ASP A 43 3.22 23.41 -23.75
N VAL A 44 2.03 23.37 -24.34
CA VAL A 44 1.08 22.25 -24.23
C VAL A 44 0.94 21.59 -25.59
N LEU A 45 1.50 20.38 -25.72
CA LEU A 45 1.37 19.55 -26.91
C LEU A 45 0.05 18.76 -26.83
N LYS A 46 -0.98 19.23 -27.53
CA LYS A 46 -2.29 18.57 -27.61
C LYS A 46 -2.31 17.58 -28.76
N LEU A 47 -2.33 16.29 -28.45
CA LEU A 47 -2.32 15.22 -29.43
C LEU A 47 -3.74 15.03 -29.97
N ALA A 48 -3.88 15.09 -31.29
CA ALA A 48 -5.11 14.70 -31.96
C ALA A 48 -5.40 13.21 -31.70
N PRO A 49 -6.67 12.78 -31.72
CA PRO A 49 -7.05 11.37 -31.58
C PRO A 49 -6.28 10.49 -32.57
N GLY A 50 -5.74 9.38 -32.07
CA GLY A 50 -5.01 8.43 -32.91
C GLY A 50 -3.74 7.88 -32.27
N ARG A 51 -2.96 7.17 -33.09
CA ARG A 51 -1.78 6.42 -32.67
C ARG A 51 -0.49 7.16 -32.99
N TYR A 52 0.45 7.13 -32.05
CA TYR A 52 1.78 7.73 -32.13
C TYR A 52 2.83 6.68 -31.82
N SER A 53 3.91 6.68 -32.58
CA SER A 53 5.06 5.82 -32.32
C SER A 53 5.91 6.43 -31.21
N GLY A 54 6.20 5.65 -30.17
CA GLY A 54 7.31 5.86 -29.26
C GLY A 54 8.56 5.10 -29.72
N PRO A 55 9.62 5.04 -28.89
CA PRO A 55 9.75 5.75 -27.62
C PRO A 55 9.94 7.27 -27.81
N VAL A 56 9.70 8.05 -26.75
CA VAL A 56 9.95 9.50 -26.73
C VAL A 56 10.66 9.94 -25.46
N VAL A 57 11.47 10.99 -25.55
CA VAL A 57 12.17 11.60 -24.42
C VAL A 57 11.66 13.03 -24.23
N LEU A 58 11.24 13.36 -23.01
CA LEU A 58 10.76 14.69 -22.63
C LEU A 58 11.80 15.37 -21.74
N SER A 59 12.46 16.41 -22.26
CA SER A 59 13.52 17.16 -21.56
C SER A 59 13.15 18.60 -21.23
N GLU A 60 12.20 19.19 -21.97
CA GLU A 60 11.72 20.56 -21.76
C GLU A 60 10.47 20.55 -20.85
N PRO A 61 10.27 21.58 -20.01
CA PRO A 61 9.12 21.66 -19.08
C PRO A 61 7.83 21.93 -19.86
N ILE A 62 7.24 20.87 -20.41
CA ILE A 62 6.06 20.91 -21.27
C ILE A 62 4.94 20.02 -20.72
N THR A 63 3.73 20.23 -21.23
CA THR A 63 2.61 19.30 -21.03
C THR A 63 2.37 18.49 -22.29
N LEU A 64 2.43 17.17 -22.19
CA LEU A 64 1.99 16.23 -23.22
C LEU A 64 0.56 15.78 -22.90
N ASP A 65 -0.41 16.22 -23.70
CA ASP A 65 -1.84 16.02 -23.45
C ASP A 65 -2.49 15.18 -24.56
N GLY A 66 -2.94 13.98 -24.22
CA GLY A 66 -3.60 13.06 -25.13
C GLY A 66 -5.11 13.23 -25.25
N GLY A 67 -5.74 14.09 -24.44
CA GLY A 67 -7.20 14.31 -24.45
C GLY A 67 -8.05 13.06 -24.22
N GLY A 68 -7.46 11.99 -23.66
CA GLY A 68 -8.11 10.68 -23.48
C GLY A 68 -8.25 9.85 -24.76
N GLN A 69 -7.68 10.30 -25.88
CA GLN A 69 -7.92 9.72 -27.22
C GLN A 69 -6.64 9.44 -28.02
N ALA A 70 -5.47 9.83 -27.50
CA ALA A 70 -4.17 9.54 -28.09
C ALA A 70 -3.53 8.29 -27.46
N HIS A 71 -2.95 7.44 -28.31
CA HIS A 71 -2.24 6.22 -27.94
C HIS A 71 -0.77 6.32 -28.33
N ILE A 72 0.14 6.20 -27.37
CA ILE A 72 1.58 6.07 -27.63
C ILE A 72 1.99 4.60 -27.45
N ASP A 73 2.53 4.01 -28.52
CA ASP A 73 3.07 2.66 -28.53
C ASP A 73 4.60 2.67 -28.61
N GLY A 74 5.28 2.14 -27.60
CA GLY A 74 6.75 2.06 -27.52
C GLY A 74 7.39 1.00 -28.42
N GLY A 75 6.61 0.14 -29.08
CA GLY A 75 7.13 -0.82 -30.06
C GLY A 75 7.82 -2.06 -29.46
N GLY A 76 7.81 -2.22 -28.13
CA GLY A 76 8.32 -3.40 -27.44
C GLY A 76 9.80 -3.34 -27.04
N GLU A 77 10.41 -2.15 -27.05
CA GLU A 77 11.80 -1.93 -26.65
C GLU A 77 11.90 -0.72 -25.73
N GLY A 78 12.60 -0.85 -24.59
CA GLY A 78 12.82 0.26 -23.66
C GLY A 78 11.54 0.79 -23.00
N SER A 79 11.66 1.99 -22.42
CA SER A 79 10.51 2.73 -21.86
C SER A 79 9.77 3.51 -22.95
N VAL A 80 8.44 3.57 -22.89
CA VAL A 80 7.61 4.24 -23.90
C VAL A 80 7.79 5.76 -23.86
N ILE A 81 7.77 6.34 -22.66
CA ILE A 81 8.03 7.75 -22.41
C ILE A 81 9.10 7.87 -21.33
N THR A 82 10.20 8.54 -21.64
CA THR A 82 11.26 8.85 -20.66
C THR A 82 11.27 10.34 -20.37
N VAL A 83 11.04 10.70 -19.11
CA VAL A 83 11.07 12.08 -18.63
C VAL A 83 12.44 12.35 -18.01
N THR A 84 13.14 13.35 -18.53
CA THR A 84 14.44 13.80 -18.02
C THR A 84 14.41 15.25 -17.54
N GLY A 85 13.46 16.07 -18.00
CA GLY A 85 13.27 17.45 -17.57
C GLY A 85 12.41 17.60 -16.32
N GLU A 86 12.52 18.76 -15.66
CA GLU A 86 11.70 19.13 -14.51
C GLU A 86 10.33 19.69 -14.96
N ASP A 87 9.34 19.66 -14.07
CA ASP A 87 8.01 20.28 -14.27
C ASP A 87 7.26 19.81 -15.53
N ILE A 88 7.53 18.57 -15.98
CA ILE A 88 6.87 17.94 -17.13
C ILE A 88 5.57 17.28 -16.69
N THR A 89 4.51 17.49 -17.48
CA THR A 89 3.21 16.83 -17.28
C THR A 89 2.92 15.86 -18.43
N VAL A 90 2.52 14.63 -18.13
CA VAL A 90 2.07 13.63 -19.10
C VAL A 90 0.66 13.21 -18.72
N ARG A 91 -0.33 13.51 -19.57
CA ARG A 91 -1.73 13.27 -19.23
C ARG A 91 -2.64 12.82 -20.35
N GLY A 92 -3.71 12.12 -19.98
CA GLY A 92 -4.80 11.77 -20.90
C GLY A 92 -4.37 10.84 -22.04
N LEU A 93 -3.33 10.02 -21.83
CA LEU A 93 -2.80 9.12 -22.86
C LEU A 93 -3.16 7.67 -22.57
N GLU A 94 -3.33 6.87 -23.62
CA GLU A 94 -3.09 5.43 -23.53
C GLU A 94 -1.61 5.15 -23.84
N ILE A 95 -0.94 4.39 -22.99
CA ILE A 95 0.52 4.15 -23.06
C ILE A 95 0.77 2.64 -22.99
N THR A 96 1.33 2.08 -24.05
CA THR A 96 1.59 0.63 -24.17
C THR A 96 2.92 0.34 -24.85
N GLY A 97 3.34 -0.93 -24.81
CA GLY A 97 4.43 -1.41 -25.66
C GLY A 97 5.82 -1.07 -25.12
N SER A 98 6.00 -1.01 -23.80
CA SER A 98 7.34 -1.05 -23.22
C SER A 98 8.06 -2.36 -23.59
N GLY A 99 9.38 -2.36 -23.47
CA GLY A 99 10.20 -3.57 -23.46
C GLY A 99 9.94 -4.46 -22.25
N SER A 100 10.86 -5.39 -22.01
CA SER A 100 10.73 -6.44 -20.99
C SER A 100 12.01 -6.66 -20.17
N ASP A 101 12.93 -5.68 -20.16
CA ASP A 101 14.14 -5.76 -19.36
C ASP A 101 13.95 -5.17 -17.95
N HIS A 102 14.21 -6.00 -16.94
CA HIS A 102 14.14 -5.61 -15.54
C HIS A 102 15.37 -4.81 -15.08
N GLN A 103 16.49 -4.85 -15.82
CA GLN A 103 17.70 -4.10 -15.50
C GLN A 103 17.55 -2.62 -15.86
N THR A 104 16.95 -2.33 -17.02
CA THR A 104 16.62 -0.97 -17.47
C THR A 104 15.29 -0.46 -16.92
N ILE A 105 14.50 -1.35 -16.30
CA ILE A 105 13.17 -1.05 -15.75
C ILE A 105 12.26 -0.52 -16.86
N ASP A 106 12.14 -1.27 -17.94
CA ASP A 106 11.33 -0.87 -19.10
C ASP A 106 9.89 -0.53 -18.67
N SER A 107 9.50 0.72 -18.87
CA SER A 107 8.28 1.28 -18.27
C SER A 107 7.32 1.88 -19.30
N GLY A 108 6.04 1.99 -18.95
CA GLY A 108 5.13 2.88 -19.66
C GLY A 108 5.62 4.32 -19.57
N VAL A 109 5.93 4.78 -18.35
CA VAL A 109 6.58 6.07 -18.12
C VAL A 109 7.76 5.91 -17.17
N GLN A 110 8.93 6.38 -17.56
CA GLN A 110 10.12 6.40 -16.72
C GLN A 110 10.49 7.84 -16.37
N LEU A 111 10.56 8.14 -15.07
CA LEU A 111 11.04 9.41 -14.53
C LEU A 111 12.47 9.21 -14.06
N THR A 112 13.43 9.85 -14.72
CA THR A 112 14.83 9.76 -14.29
C THR A 112 15.08 10.66 -13.07
N ARG A 113 16.30 10.58 -12.52
CA ARG A 113 16.68 11.35 -11.32
C ARG A 113 16.51 12.86 -11.49
N THR A 114 16.62 13.37 -12.71
CA THR A 114 16.48 14.80 -13.01
C THR A 114 15.03 15.23 -13.23
N ALA A 115 14.08 14.30 -13.31
CA ALA A 115 12.67 14.59 -13.57
C ALA A 115 11.91 15.07 -12.34
N ARG A 116 12.35 16.18 -11.73
CA ARG A 116 11.74 16.73 -10.52
C ARG A 116 10.34 17.29 -10.80
N ARG A 117 9.44 17.12 -9.84
CA ARG A 117 8.07 17.67 -9.85
C ARG A 117 7.29 17.29 -11.11
N ALA A 118 7.63 16.15 -11.74
CA ALA A 118 6.91 15.64 -12.88
C ALA A 118 5.51 15.16 -12.45
N VAL A 119 4.53 15.31 -13.33
CA VAL A 119 3.13 14.93 -13.07
C VAL A 119 2.67 13.94 -14.13
N ILE A 120 2.36 12.72 -13.71
CA ILE A 120 1.80 11.66 -14.56
C ILE A 120 0.36 11.45 -14.13
N GLU A 121 -0.59 11.93 -14.93
CA GLU A 121 -2.00 11.99 -14.52
C GLU A 121 -3.01 11.55 -15.58
N ASP A 122 -4.13 10.96 -15.13
CA ASP A 122 -5.26 10.63 -15.99
C ASP A 122 -4.89 9.76 -17.22
N ASN A 123 -3.85 8.92 -17.10
CA ASN A 123 -3.41 8.02 -18.16
C ASN A 123 -3.96 6.60 -18.00
N ARG A 124 -4.04 5.89 -19.12
CA ARG A 124 -4.28 4.45 -19.21
C ARG A 124 -2.96 3.76 -19.56
N ILE A 125 -2.30 3.17 -18.58
CA ILE A 125 -0.97 2.57 -18.73
C ILE A 125 -1.15 1.05 -18.73
N LEU A 126 -1.06 0.43 -19.92
CA LEU A 126 -1.55 -0.93 -20.14
C LEU A 126 -0.46 -1.87 -20.67
N GLY A 127 -0.30 -3.03 -20.03
CA GLY A 127 0.53 -4.13 -20.53
C GLY A 127 2.04 -3.88 -20.54
N ASN A 128 2.50 -2.79 -19.93
CA ASN A 128 3.93 -2.50 -19.76
C ASN A 128 4.55 -3.38 -18.67
N LEU A 129 5.87 -3.60 -18.71
CA LEU A 129 6.56 -4.35 -17.66
C LEU A 129 6.43 -3.61 -16.33
N TYR A 130 6.83 -2.34 -16.29
CA TYR A 130 6.48 -1.43 -15.21
C TYR A 130 5.50 -0.37 -15.69
N GLY A 131 4.51 0.00 -14.88
CA GLY A 131 3.60 1.08 -15.24
C GLY A 131 4.32 2.43 -15.23
N VAL A 132 4.76 2.85 -14.05
CA VAL A 132 5.57 4.06 -13.85
C VAL A 132 6.80 3.76 -13.00
N ASP A 133 7.99 4.11 -13.49
CA ASP A 133 9.25 4.10 -12.73
C ASP A 133 9.56 5.52 -12.23
N ILE A 134 9.56 5.73 -10.91
CA ILE A 134 9.98 6.96 -10.26
C ILE A 134 11.42 6.78 -9.76
N HIS A 135 12.38 7.06 -10.63
CA HIS A 135 13.79 6.74 -10.41
C HIS A 135 14.59 7.96 -9.97
N GLY A 136 14.49 8.34 -8.70
CA GLY A 136 15.19 9.50 -8.16
C GLY A 136 14.46 10.84 -8.34
N ALA A 137 13.30 10.81 -8.98
CA ALA A 137 12.49 11.98 -9.33
C ALA A 137 11.80 12.58 -8.09
N GLU A 138 12.39 13.65 -7.55
CA GLU A 138 11.95 14.31 -6.33
C GLU A 138 10.61 15.05 -6.51
N ASP A 139 9.73 14.93 -5.51
CA ASP A 139 8.42 15.60 -5.45
C ASP A 139 7.49 15.33 -6.66
N SER A 140 7.75 14.27 -7.43
CA SER A 140 6.93 13.88 -8.57
C SER A 140 5.63 13.19 -8.15
N ILE A 141 4.59 13.33 -8.98
CA ILE A 141 3.23 12.92 -8.68
C ILE A 141 2.74 11.95 -9.75
N VAL A 142 2.26 10.78 -9.33
CA VAL A 142 1.55 9.82 -10.17
C VAL A 142 0.12 9.74 -9.66
N ARG A 143 -0.85 10.32 -10.37
CA ARG A 143 -2.23 10.43 -9.88
C ARG A 143 -3.31 10.07 -10.88
N ALA A 144 -4.43 9.54 -10.39
CA ALA A 144 -5.62 9.29 -11.22
C ALA A 144 -5.36 8.42 -12.47
N ASN A 145 -4.29 7.62 -12.49
CA ASN A 145 -4.02 6.71 -13.61
C ASN A 145 -4.74 5.38 -13.41
N THR A 146 -5.10 4.76 -14.54
CA THR A 146 -5.46 3.34 -14.59
C THR A 146 -4.25 2.55 -15.07
N ILE A 147 -3.68 1.72 -14.19
CA ILE A 147 -2.49 0.91 -14.49
C ILE A 147 -2.90 -0.57 -14.51
N VAL A 148 -2.80 -1.19 -15.69
CA VAL A 148 -3.13 -2.60 -15.88
C VAL A 148 -1.88 -3.37 -16.29
N GLY A 149 -1.29 -4.09 -15.34
CA GLY A 149 -0.05 -4.82 -15.53
C GLY A 149 -0.20 -6.12 -16.33
N ARG A 150 0.94 -6.75 -16.62
CA ARG A 150 1.01 -8.03 -17.34
C ARG A 150 0.45 -9.19 -16.53
N ARG A 151 0.09 -10.28 -17.23
CA ARG A 151 -0.49 -11.50 -16.65
C ARG A 151 0.33 -12.75 -17.01
N ASP A 152 1.63 -12.58 -17.23
CA ASP A 152 2.56 -13.63 -17.61
C ASP A 152 2.53 -14.80 -16.62
N GLN A 153 2.88 -16.02 -17.01
CA GLN A 153 2.71 -17.18 -16.12
C GLN A 153 3.42 -17.01 -14.76
N ARG A 154 4.66 -16.51 -14.75
CA ARG A 154 5.44 -16.31 -13.51
C ARG A 154 5.17 -14.92 -12.92
N MET A 155 4.53 -14.84 -11.76
CA MET A 155 4.26 -13.58 -11.06
C MET A 155 5.48 -12.68 -10.90
N ASN A 156 6.64 -13.26 -10.55
CA ASN A 156 7.87 -12.49 -10.31
C ASN A 156 8.39 -11.75 -11.56
N GLY A 157 8.03 -12.18 -12.77
CA GLY A 157 8.45 -11.57 -14.03
C GLY A 157 7.47 -10.52 -14.58
N ARG A 158 6.35 -10.23 -13.89
CA ARG A 158 5.29 -9.35 -14.41
C ARG A 158 5.56 -7.86 -14.25
N GLY A 159 6.65 -7.48 -13.56
CA GLY A 159 6.99 -6.12 -13.16
C GLY A 159 5.91 -5.45 -12.26
N ASN A 160 6.10 -4.19 -11.86
CA ASN A 160 5.24 -3.53 -10.87
C ASN A 160 4.38 -2.42 -11.48
N GLY A 161 3.25 -2.09 -10.86
CA GLY A 161 2.42 -0.95 -11.27
C GLY A 161 3.18 0.37 -11.18
N VAL A 162 3.68 0.70 -9.99
CA VAL A 162 4.58 1.82 -9.75
C VAL A 162 5.83 1.33 -9.02
N TYR A 163 7.00 1.64 -9.57
CA TYR A 163 8.29 1.40 -8.94
C TYR A 163 8.86 2.70 -8.41
N VAL A 164 9.38 2.69 -7.18
CA VAL A 164 9.96 3.89 -6.55
C VAL A 164 11.35 3.56 -6.03
N TRP A 165 12.34 4.29 -6.53
CA TRP A 165 13.71 4.21 -6.06
C TRP A 165 14.29 5.60 -5.79
N ASN A 166 14.68 5.84 -4.54
CA ASN A 166 15.32 7.04 -4.04
C ASN A 166 14.64 8.35 -4.49
N ALA A 167 13.31 8.42 -4.42
CA ALA A 167 12.51 9.55 -4.88
C ALA A 167 11.80 10.25 -3.70
N PRO A 168 12.49 11.12 -2.94
CA PRO A 168 11.90 11.78 -1.80
C PRO A 168 10.69 12.62 -2.19
N GLY A 169 9.66 12.64 -1.35
CA GLY A 169 8.49 13.48 -1.60
C GLY A 169 7.53 12.96 -2.68
N ALA A 170 7.87 11.86 -3.36
CA ALA A 170 7.02 11.31 -4.42
C ALA A 170 5.63 10.91 -3.89
N LYS A 171 4.60 11.18 -4.69
CA LYS A 171 3.19 10.96 -4.34
C LYS A 171 2.54 10.03 -5.36
N VAL A 172 1.85 9.02 -4.87
CA VAL A 172 1.06 8.10 -5.72
C VAL A 172 -0.38 8.13 -5.20
N VAL A 173 -1.27 8.80 -5.94
CA VAL A 173 -2.57 9.23 -5.39
C VAL A 173 -3.74 8.88 -6.31
N GLY A 174 -4.75 8.18 -5.79
CA GLY A 174 -6.00 7.98 -6.53
C GLY A 174 -5.87 7.10 -7.79
N ASN A 175 -4.87 6.22 -7.87
CA ASN A 175 -4.67 5.34 -9.01
C ASN A 175 -5.48 4.04 -8.85
N ASP A 176 -5.96 3.47 -9.95
CA ASP A 176 -6.52 2.12 -10.03
C ASP A 176 -5.47 1.18 -10.63
N ILE A 177 -4.91 0.30 -9.80
CA ILE A 177 -3.79 -0.58 -10.16
C ILE A 177 -4.23 -2.05 -10.07
N ARG A 178 -4.09 -2.76 -11.19
CA ARG A 178 -4.50 -4.16 -11.29
C ARG A 178 -3.57 -5.00 -12.15
N TYR A 179 -3.32 -6.24 -11.72
CA TYR A 179 -2.36 -7.15 -12.35
C TYR A 179 -0.92 -6.60 -12.40
N GLY A 180 0.03 -7.40 -12.89
CA GLY A 180 1.44 -7.21 -12.60
C GLY A 180 1.87 -8.07 -11.41
N ARG A 181 3.00 -7.71 -10.81
CA ARG A 181 3.56 -8.29 -9.59
C ARG A 181 3.06 -7.53 -8.37
N ASP A 182 3.61 -6.35 -8.10
CA ASP A 182 3.20 -5.50 -6.97
C ASP A 182 2.56 -4.20 -7.47
N GLY A 183 1.65 -3.63 -6.68
CA GLY A 183 0.96 -2.38 -7.00
C GLY A 183 1.90 -1.20 -6.94
N ILE A 184 2.37 -0.86 -5.74
CA ILE A 184 3.48 0.07 -5.54
C ILE A 184 4.62 -0.66 -4.82
N PHE A 185 5.80 -0.70 -5.43
CA PHE A 185 7.02 -1.23 -4.82
C PHE A 185 8.02 -0.12 -4.56
N VAL A 186 8.43 0.03 -3.30
CA VAL A 186 9.44 0.99 -2.86
C VAL A 186 10.66 0.24 -2.39
N ASN A 187 11.78 0.40 -3.10
CA ASN A 187 13.04 -0.20 -2.69
C ASN A 187 13.67 0.62 -1.55
N THR A 188 13.95 1.90 -1.81
CA THR A 188 14.44 2.82 -0.77
C THR A 188 13.93 4.22 -1.06
N SER A 189 13.37 4.93 -0.08
CA SER A 189 12.89 6.31 -0.25
C SER A 189 12.50 6.95 1.08
N LYS A 190 12.03 8.21 1.07
CA LYS A 190 11.50 8.89 2.26
C LYS A 190 10.47 9.97 1.94
N ARG A 191 9.64 10.34 2.91
CA ARG A 191 8.65 11.42 2.78
C ARG A 191 7.66 11.18 1.65
N ASN A 192 7.32 9.93 1.36
CA ASN A 192 6.36 9.59 0.31
C ASN A 192 4.92 9.62 0.85
N ALA A 193 3.96 9.85 -0.04
CA ALA A 193 2.55 9.80 0.30
C ALA A 193 1.77 8.98 -0.71
N PHE A 194 1.30 7.80 -0.30
CA PHE A 194 0.50 6.89 -1.12
C PHE A 194 -0.93 6.89 -0.61
N ARG A 195 -1.84 7.54 -1.35
CA ARG A 195 -3.16 7.88 -0.84
C ARG A 195 -4.30 7.51 -1.78
N GLY A 196 -5.39 6.95 -1.24
CA GLY A 196 -6.63 6.77 -2.01
C GLY A 196 -6.51 5.86 -3.23
N ASN A 197 -5.52 4.97 -3.29
CA ASN A 197 -5.33 4.08 -4.43
C ASN A 197 -6.16 2.79 -4.26
N LEU A 198 -6.63 2.24 -5.37
CA LEU A 198 -7.34 0.95 -5.44
C LEU A 198 -6.41 -0.12 -6.04
N PHE A 199 -6.26 -1.25 -5.34
CA PHE A 199 -5.34 -2.33 -5.70
C PHE A 199 -6.06 -3.68 -5.82
N ARG A 200 -5.88 -4.37 -6.95
CA ARG A 200 -6.59 -5.64 -7.22
C ARG A 200 -5.73 -6.66 -7.96
N ASP A 201 -5.87 -7.95 -7.61
CA ASP A 201 -5.21 -9.08 -8.28
C ASP A 201 -3.68 -9.00 -8.38
N LEU A 202 -3.04 -8.42 -7.38
CA LEU A 202 -1.59 -8.28 -7.26
C LEU A 202 -1.04 -9.32 -6.28
N ARG A 203 0.27 -9.47 -6.28
CA ARG A 203 0.99 -10.08 -5.15
C ARG A 203 0.82 -9.15 -3.95
N PHE A 204 1.42 -7.96 -3.97
CA PHE A 204 1.30 -6.96 -2.91
C PHE A 204 0.60 -5.69 -3.40
N ALA A 205 -0.34 -5.14 -2.64
CA ALA A 205 -0.90 -3.82 -2.98
C ALA A 205 0.18 -2.73 -2.80
N ILE A 206 0.78 -2.68 -1.61
CA ILE A 206 1.92 -1.82 -1.31
C ILE A 206 3.03 -2.65 -0.67
N HIS A 207 4.24 -2.50 -1.20
CA HIS A 207 5.43 -3.20 -0.74
C HIS A 207 6.56 -2.21 -0.45
N TYR A 208 6.82 -1.97 0.83
CA TYR A 208 7.93 -1.13 1.31
C TYR A 208 9.08 -2.00 1.74
N MET A 209 10.29 -1.69 1.26
CA MET A 209 11.53 -2.26 1.78
C MET A 209 12.24 -1.28 2.71
N TYR A 210 12.57 -0.07 2.27
CA TYR A 210 13.27 0.93 3.11
C TYR A 210 12.66 2.32 2.91
N ALA A 211 11.43 2.54 3.38
CA ALA A 211 10.72 3.81 3.22
C ALA A 211 10.46 4.49 4.57
N HIS A 212 11.07 5.65 4.80
CA HIS A 212 10.97 6.34 6.10
C HIS A 212 10.15 7.62 6.02
N ASP A 213 9.55 8.02 7.15
CA ASP A 213 8.83 9.30 7.25
C ASP A 213 7.71 9.43 6.21
N SER A 214 7.09 8.29 5.85
CA SER A 214 6.15 8.17 4.73
C SER A 214 4.74 7.86 5.21
N GLU A 215 3.78 8.11 4.35
CA GLU A 215 2.36 7.93 4.61
C GLU A 215 1.72 6.97 3.61
N VAL A 216 0.92 6.05 4.13
CA VAL A 216 0.03 5.15 3.41
C VAL A 216 -1.37 5.37 3.97
N SER A 217 -2.25 6.06 3.26
CA SER A 217 -3.56 6.42 3.79
C SER A 217 -4.75 6.28 2.85
N GLY A 218 -5.90 5.84 3.37
CA GLY A 218 -7.15 5.74 2.61
C GLY A 218 -7.08 4.82 1.38
N ASN A 219 -6.11 3.91 1.31
CA ASN A 219 -5.98 2.99 0.17
C ASN A 219 -6.91 1.79 0.37
N VAL A 220 -7.28 1.12 -0.73
CA VAL A 220 -8.13 -0.06 -0.72
C VAL A 220 -7.45 -1.21 -1.47
N SER A 221 -7.21 -2.30 -0.76
CA SER A 221 -6.65 -3.57 -1.27
C SER A 221 -7.74 -4.64 -1.33
N ILE A 222 -7.94 -5.26 -2.49
CA ILE A 222 -8.99 -6.27 -2.69
C ILE A 222 -8.45 -7.50 -3.42
N GLY A 223 -8.46 -8.65 -2.74
CA GLY A 223 -8.17 -9.94 -3.36
C GLY A 223 -6.74 -10.07 -3.92
N ASN A 224 -5.77 -9.44 -3.26
CA ASN A 224 -4.34 -9.58 -3.51
C ASN A 224 -3.75 -10.73 -2.68
N HIS A 225 -2.48 -11.09 -2.85
CA HIS A 225 -1.83 -12.06 -1.96
C HIS A 225 -1.60 -11.44 -0.58
N LEU A 226 -1.18 -10.18 -0.56
CA LEU A 226 -0.98 -9.37 0.63
C LEU A 226 -1.47 -7.95 0.36
N GLY A 227 -2.13 -7.34 1.34
CA GLY A 227 -2.48 -5.92 1.25
C GLY A 227 -1.24 -5.04 1.40
N TYR A 228 -0.89 -4.73 2.64
CA TYR A 228 0.16 -3.76 2.95
C TYR A 228 1.37 -4.45 3.59
N ALA A 229 2.44 -4.63 2.81
CA ALA A 229 3.71 -5.17 3.28
C ALA A 229 4.66 -4.02 3.63
N LEU A 230 4.80 -3.72 4.92
CA LEU A 230 5.63 -2.65 5.43
C LEU A 230 6.89 -3.24 6.07
N MET A 231 8.01 -3.17 5.34
CA MET A 231 9.27 -3.78 5.75
C MET A 231 10.34 -2.71 6.00
N TYR A 232 11.27 -3.00 6.94
CA TYR A 232 12.46 -2.21 7.31
C TYR A 232 12.30 -0.68 7.30
N SER A 233 11.15 -0.20 7.79
CA SER A 233 10.72 1.18 7.68
C SER A 233 10.55 1.82 9.06
N ASN A 234 10.50 3.17 9.11
CA ASN A 234 10.47 3.89 10.37
C ASN A 234 9.65 5.18 10.25
N ARG A 235 8.88 5.53 11.29
CA ARG A 235 7.99 6.71 11.33
C ARG A 235 7.01 6.74 10.16
N LEU A 236 6.34 5.60 9.94
CA LEU A 236 5.25 5.53 8.99
C LEU A 236 3.94 6.03 9.61
N LYS A 237 3.10 6.63 8.77
CA LYS A 237 1.68 6.87 9.05
C LYS A 237 0.85 5.95 8.17
N VAL A 238 0.16 4.99 8.77
CA VAL A 238 -0.66 3.99 8.08
C VAL A 238 -2.09 4.18 8.52
N LEU A 239 -2.85 4.98 7.78
CA LEU A 239 -4.10 5.56 8.27
C LEU A 239 -5.28 5.16 7.38
N ASP A 240 -6.37 4.68 7.97
CA ASP A 240 -7.66 4.51 7.28
C ASP A 240 -7.59 3.62 6.01
N ASN A 241 -6.68 2.66 5.96
CA ASN A 241 -6.58 1.74 4.83
C ASN A 241 -7.52 0.55 5.00
N ILE A 242 -7.98 0.00 3.88
CA ILE A 242 -8.93 -1.11 3.84
C ILE A 242 -8.32 -2.29 3.08
N SER A 243 -8.20 -3.44 3.73
CA SER A 243 -7.85 -4.72 3.10
C SER A 243 -9.05 -5.67 3.14
N LEU A 244 -9.51 -6.12 1.97
CA LEU A 244 -10.68 -6.99 1.80
C LEU A 244 -10.30 -8.27 1.05
N GLY A 245 -10.35 -9.41 1.72
CA GLY A 245 -10.15 -10.69 1.04
C GLY A 245 -8.74 -10.95 0.52
N ASP A 246 -7.73 -10.22 1.01
CA ASP A 246 -6.32 -10.52 0.72
C ASP A 246 -5.94 -11.88 1.34
N ARG A 247 -5.09 -12.66 0.67
CA ARG A 247 -4.91 -14.10 1.00
C ARG A 247 -4.12 -14.38 2.27
N ASP A 248 -2.91 -13.83 2.36
CA ASP A 248 -1.94 -14.23 3.39
C ASP A 248 -1.98 -13.25 4.56
N HIS A 249 -1.83 -11.95 4.25
CA HIS A 249 -1.84 -10.90 5.25
C HIS A 249 -2.59 -9.67 4.74
N GLY A 250 -3.44 -9.07 5.58
CA GLY A 250 -4.00 -7.75 5.25
C GLY A 250 -2.98 -6.64 5.49
N LEU A 251 -2.30 -6.70 6.63
CA LEU A 251 -1.26 -5.76 7.04
C LEU A 251 -0.06 -6.52 7.63
N MET A 252 1.15 -6.19 7.19
CA MET A 252 2.38 -6.81 7.68
C MET A 252 3.39 -5.76 8.09
N LEU A 253 3.90 -5.89 9.32
CA LEU A 253 4.97 -5.09 9.90
C LEU A 253 6.18 -5.98 10.11
N ASN A 254 7.20 -5.82 9.28
CA ASN A 254 8.45 -6.56 9.38
C ASN A 254 9.62 -5.59 9.56
N TYR A 255 10.21 -5.50 10.74
CA TYR A 255 11.18 -4.44 11.07
C TYR A 255 10.61 -3.01 10.86
N THR A 256 9.31 -2.82 11.06
CA THR A 256 8.65 -1.50 10.99
C THR A 256 8.53 -0.90 12.38
N ASN A 257 9.04 0.32 12.57
CA ASN A 257 9.25 0.89 13.90
C ASN A 257 8.73 2.32 14.02
N HIS A 258 8.40 2.75 15.24
CA HIS A 258 8.00 4.13 15.56
C HIS A 258 6.87 4.66 14.68
N SER A 259 5.98 3.77 14.25
CA SER A 259 4.94 4.06 13.26
C SER A 259 3.57 4.13 13.92
N ASP A 260 2.68 4.90 13.29
CA ASP A 260 1.29 5.08 13.69
C ASP A 260 0.40 4.33 12.71
N LEU A 261 -0.40 3.41 13.23
CA LEU A 261 -1.30 2.55 12.47
C LEU A 261 -2.71 2.74 13.05
N SER A 262 -3.48 3.63 12.43
CA SER A 262 -4.77 4.04 12.96
C SER A 262 -5.91 3.86 11.97
N GLY A 263 -7.08 3.44 12.46
CA GLY A 263 -8.31 3.43 11.65
C GLY A 263 -8.31 2.43 10.49
N ASN A 264 -7.37 1.48 10.43
CA ASN A 264 -7.30 0.52 9.34
C ASN A 264 -8.29 -0.62 9.54
N LEU A 265 -8.86 -1.10 8.44
CA LEU A 265 -9.72 -2.27 8.38
C LEU A 265 -9.02 -3.40 7.65
N VAL A 266 -8.98 -4.58 8.26
CA VAL A 266 -8.69 -5.84 7.58
C VAL A 266 -9.89 -6.76 7.76
N ARG A 267 -10.52 -7.17 6.65
CA ARG A 267 -11.73 -8.00 6.67
C ARG A 267 -11.64 -9.17 5.70
N GLY A 268 -11.69 -10.37 6.26
CA GLY A 268 -11.90 -11.63 5.55
C GLY A 268 -10.75 -12.05 4.62
N GLY A 269 -10.73 -13.34 4.28
CA GLY A 269 -9.81 -13.94 3.31
C GLY A 269 -8.37 -14.14 3.79
N ALA A 270 -7.89 -13.32 4.72
CA ALA A 270 -6.50 -13.37 5.17
C ALA A 270 -6.25 -14.51 6.17
N GLU A 271 -5.17 -15.25 5.96
CA GLU A 271 -4.63 -16.17 6.96
C GLU A 271 -4.35 -15.42 8.27
N LYS A 272 -3.77 -14.22 8.16
CA LYS A 272 -3.46 -13.33 9.29
C LYS A 272 -3.95 -11.92 8.96
N CYS A 273 -4.86 -11.37 9.76
CA CYS A 273 -5.30 -9.99 9.58
C CYS A 273 -4.09 -9.04 9.66
N THR A 274 -3.29 -9.20 10.72
CA THR A 274 -2.02 -8.49 10.87
C THR A 274 -0.88 -9.41 11.33
N PHE A 275 0.31 -9.23 10.75
CA PHE A 275 1.53 -9.91 11.18
C PHE A 275 2.58 -8.91 11.63
N ILE A 276 3.07 -9.08 12.86
CA ILE A 276 4.02 -8.20 13.53
C ILE A 276 5.28 -9.00 13.84
N TYR A 277 6.36 -8.69 13.13
CA TYR A 277 7.64 -9.37 13.20
C TYR A 277 8.77 -8.34 13.44
N ASN A 278 9.46 -8.50 14.56
CA ASN A 278 10.55 -7.63 15.01
C ASN A 278 10.26 -6.13 14.81
N ALA A 279 9.05 -5.71 15.19
CA ALA A 279 8.53 -4.37 15.01
C ALA A 279 8.31 -3.75 16.40
N HIS A 280 8.81 -2.53 16.60
CA HIS A 280 8.88 -1.93 17.92
C HIS A 280 8.34 -0.50 17.96
N ARG A 281 7.81 -0.12 19.13
CA ARG A 281 7.37 1.25 19.43
C ARG A 281 6.33 1.80 18.45
N ASN A 282 5.48 0.93 17.94
CA ASN A 282 4.37 1.34 17.09
C ASN A 282 3.11 1.61 17.92
N LEU A 283 2.29 2.54 17.46
CA LEU A 283 0.94 2.77 17.96
C LEU A 283 -0.04 2.12 16.99
N ILE A 284 -0.86 1.21 17.49
CA ILE A 284 -1.88 0.48 16.72
C ILE A 284 -3.22 0.77 17.38
N VAL A 285 -3.97 1.72 16.83
CA VAL A 285 -5.16 2.28 17.49
C VAL A 285 -6.38 2.35 16.60
N GLY A 286 -7.56 2.01 17.12
CA GLY A 286 -8.80 2.20 16.36
C GLY A 286 -8.92 1.34 15.10
N ASN A 287 -8.16 0.25 14.99
CA ASN A 287 -8.22 -0.65 13.83
C ASN A 287 -9.26 -1.74 14.02
N ARG A 288 -9.75 -2.31 12.93
CA ARG A 288 -10.68 -3.45 12.95
C ARG A 288 -10.08 -4.65 12.21
N PHE A 289 -9.94 -5.77 12.92
CA PHE A 289 -9.44 -7.04 12.41
C PHE A 289 -10.55 -8.07 12.45
N GLU A 290 -11.12 -8.38 11.28
CA GLU A 290 -12.39 -9.08 11.18
C GLU A 290 -12.33 -10.32 10.27
N GLY A 291 -12.81 -11.46 10.77
CA GLY A 291 -13.04 -12.67 9.97
C GLY A 291 -11.78 -13.33 9.40
N CYS A 292 -10.62 -13.14 10.04
CA CYS A 292 -9.34 -13.74 9.65
C CYS A 292 -9.08 -15.09 10.31
N GLY A 293 -8.11 -15.85 9.78
CA GLY A 293 -7.61 -17.05 10.45
C GLY A 293 -6.99 -16.71 11.81
N ILE A 294 -6.06 -15.74 11.82
CA ILE A 294 -5.49 -15.14 13.01
C ILE A 294 -5.74 -13.63 12.96
N GLY A 295 -6.23 -13.00 14.02
CA GLY A 295 -6.38 -11.55 14.11
C GLY A 295 -5.01 -10.85 14.06
N ILE A 296 -4.21 -11.03 15.11
CA ILE A 296 -2.79 -10.60 15.11
C ILE A 296 -1.88 -11.79 15.39
N HIS A 297 -0.87 -12.00 14.54
CA HIS A 297 0.26 -12.85 14.85
C HIS A 297 1.47 -11.98 15.22
N PHE A 298 1.88 -12.06 16.48
CA PHE A 298 2.89 -11.22 17.09
C PHE A 298 4.09 -12.07 17.52
N THR A 299 5.27 -11.79 16.97
CA THR A 299 6.45 -12.66 17.17
C THR A 299 7.78 -11.90 17.05
N ALA A 300 8.87 -12.66 17.20
CA ALA A 300 10.26 -12.24 16.99
C ALA A 300 10.70 -11.04 17.84
N GLY A 301 10.33 -11.02 19.12
CA GLY A 301 10.78 -10.00 20.06
C GLY A 301 10.23 -8.60 19.78
N SER A 302 9.13 -8.48 19.04
CA SER A 302 8.42 -7.21 18.86
C SER A 302 8.06 -6.62 20.24
N GLU A 303 8.43 -5.36 20.48
CA GLU A 303 8.43 -4.80 21.84
C GLU A 303 7.93 -3.36 21.87
N ARG A 304 7.31 -2.97 22.99
CA ARG A 304 6.83 -1.61 23.26
C ARG A 304 5.83 -1.10 22.23
N ASN A 305 5.06 -1.98 21.60
CA ASN A 305 3.94 -1.57 20.77
C ASN A 305 2.73 -1.31 21.68
N ALA A 306 2.02 -0.21 21.44
CA ALA A 306 0.76 0.10 22.11
C ALA A 306 -0.40 -0.34 21.22
N LEU A 307 -1.27 -1.20 21.76
CA LEU A 307 -2.46 -1.71 21.07
C LEU A 307 -3.69 -1.38 21.92
N THR A 308 -4.50 -0.42 21.48
CA THR A 308 -5.68 0.09 22.22
C THR A 308 -6.77 0.54 21.25
N GLY A 309 -8.03 0.48 21.65
CA GLY A 309 -9.18 0.92 20.86
C GLY A 309 -9.44 0.11 19.59
N ASN A 310 -8.79 -1.06 19.42
CA ASN A 310 -9.00 -1.91 18.25
C ASN A 310 -10.21 -2.84 18.44
N ALA A 311 -10.73 -3.40 17.37
CA ALA A 311 -11.76 -4.43 17.40
C ALA A 311 -11.30 -5.73 16.74
N PHE A 312 -11.39 -6.83 17.48
CA PHE A 312 -11.08 -8.19 17.03
C PHE A 312 -12.39 -8.98 16.89
N VAL A 313 -12.87 -9.14 15.65
CA VAL A 313 -14.23 -9.60 15.38
C VAL A 313 -14.25 -10.89 14.57
N GLY A 314 -14.72 -11.98 15.15
CA GLY A 314 -14.98 -13.23 14.43
C GLY A 314 -13.74 -13.87 13.81
N ASN A 315 -12.54 -13.60 14.34
CA ASN A 315 -11.33 -14.32 13.92
C ASN A 315 -11.33 -15.73 14.51
N ARG A 316 -10.75 -16.71 13.81
CA ARG A 316 -10.66 -18.08 14.35
C ARG A 316 -9.74 -18.15 15.58
N THR A 317 -8.65 -17.38 15.54
CA THR A 317 -7.77 -17.13 16.68
C THR A 317 -7.58 -15.62 16.78
N GLN A 318 -7.99 -14.98 17.87
CA GLN A 318 -7.87 -13.52 17.98
C GLN A 318 -6.41 -13.09 17.97
N VAL A 319 -5.57 -13.73 18.79
CA VAL A 319 -4.15 -13.42 18.89
C VAL A 319 -3.31 -14.69 18.93
N LYS A 320 -2.23 -14.69 18.15
CA LYS A 320 -1.11 -15.62 18.29
C LYS A 320 0.11 -14.83 18.75
N TYR A 321 0.38 -14.87 20.05
CA TYR A 321 1.55 -14.21 20.64
C TYR A 321 2.66 -15.23 20.91
N VAL A 322 3.85 -14.97 20.38
CA VAL A 322 5.03 -15.81 20.60
C VAL A 322 6.05 -15.02 21.40
N GLY A 323 5.94 -15.08 22.72
CA GLY A 323 6.85 -14.47 23.68
C GLY A 323 6.78 -15.16 25.04
N THR A 324 7.62 -14.73 25.98
CA THR A 324 7.72 -15.31 27.33
C THR A 324 7.33 -14.33 28.43
N THR A 325 6.99 -13.09 28.06
CA THR A 325 6.65 -11.99 28.97
C THR A 325 5.20 -11.57 28.79
N ASP A 326 4.55 -11.13 29.86
CA ASP A 326 3.23 -10.52 29.73
C ASP A 326 3.32 -9.16 29.03
N VAL A 327 2.38 -8.91 28.13
CA VAL A 327 2.22 -7.65 27.42
C VAL A 327 0.82 -7.10 27.63
N GLU A 328 0.75 -5.86 28.12
CA GLU A 328 -0.51 -5.14 28.32
C GLU A 328 -0.97 -4.50 27.00
N TRP A 329 -2.18 -4.84 26.56
CA TRP A 329 -2.86 -4.30 25.40
C TRP A 329 -4.07 -3.45 25.85
N SER A 330 -3.81 -2.57 26.81
CA SER A 330 -4.62 -1.39 27.11
C SER A 330 -3.69 -0.22 27.38
N PHE A 331 -4.17 1.00 27.16
CA PHE A 331 -3.41 2.21 27.37
C PHE A 331 -4.32 3.27 28.01
N GLU A 332 -3.85 3.89 29.10
CA GLU A 332 -4.59 4.94 29.83
C GLU A 332 -6.05 4.56 30.17
N GLY A 333 -6.28 3.29 30.56
CA GLY A 333 -7.61 2.79 30.92
C GLY A 333 -8.49 2.38 29.74
N VAL A 334 -7.95 2.34 28.53
CA VAL A 334 -8.69 1.95 27.32
C VAL A 334 -8.03 0.74 26.66
N GLY A 335 -8.75 -0.37 26.59
CA GLY A 335 -8.34 -1.61 25.94
C GLY A 335 -8.92 -1.77 24.54
N ASN A 336 -9.18 -3.01 24.13
CA ASN A 336 -9.69 -3.38 22.82
C ASN A 336 -11.03 -4.12 22.95
N TYR A 337 -11.78 -4.17 21.87
CA TYR A 337 -12.99 -4.98 21.75
C TYR A 337 -12.66 -6.39 21.27
N TRP A 338 -13.25 -7.41 21.91
CA TRP A 338 -13.04 -8.82 21.60
C TRP A 338 -14.38 -9.53 21.45
N SER A 339 -14.69 -10.03 20.24
CA SER A 339 -15.99 -10.66 19.97
C SER A 339 -16.25 -11.97 20.71
N ASP A 340 -15.21 -12.57 21.28
CA ASP A 340 -15.24 -13.83 22.05
C ASP A 340 -15.08 -13.62 23.56
N HIS A 341 -15.05 -12.36 24.01
CA HIS A 341 -15.13 -12.01 25.43
C HIS A 341 -16.59 -11.76 25.82
N ALA A 342 -17.05 -12.42 26.88
CA ALA A 342 -18.33 -12.09 27.49
C ALA A 342 -18.19 -10.79 28.26
N THR A 343 -18.70 -9.70 27.69
CA THR A 343 -18.62 -8.36 28.27
C THR A 343 -19.77 -8.14 29.27
N PHE A 344 -19.41 -7.92 30.53
CA PHE A 344 -20.31 -7.38 31.55
C PHE A 344 -19.78 -6.00 31.93
N ASP A 345 -20.65 -5.00 31.88
CA ASP A 345 -20.36 -3.60 32.19
C ASP A 345 -21.49 -3.12 33.11
N LEU A 346 -21.27 -3.28 34.42
CA LEU A 346 -22.29 -3.03 35.44
C LEU A 346 -22.40 -1.55 35.80
N ASP A 347 -21.35 -0.77 35.62
CA ASP A 347 -21.34 0.67 35.91
C ASP A 347 -21.62 1.54 34.68
N GLY A 348 -21.63 0.96 33.48
CA GLY A 348 -22.07 1.56 32.22
C GLY A 348 -21.03 2.50 31.62
N ASP A 349 -19.74 2.30 31.91
CA ASP A 349 -18.65 3.17 31.45
C ASP A 349 -18.11 2.78 30.05
N GLY A 350 -18.62 1.70 29.46
CA GLY A 350 -18.21 1.19 28.15
C GLY A 350 -16.99 0.26 28.19
N ILE A 351 -16.50 -0.08 29.38
CA ILE A 351 -15.41 -1.01 29.63
C ILE A 351 -15.99 -2.24 30.34
N ALA A 352 -15.48 -3.43 29.99
CA ALA A 352 -15.87 -4.65 30.68
C ALA A 352 -15.24 -4.70 32.08
N ASP A 353 -16.05 -5.04 33.08
CA ASP A 353 -15.64 -5.19 34.49
C ASP A 353 -14.60 -6.30 34.73
N SER A 354 -14.30 -7.11 33.70
CA SER A 354 -13.35 -8.22 33.77
C SER A 354 -12.25 -8.08 32.73
N PRO A 355 -10.98 -8.35 33.10
CA PRO A 355 -9.88 -8.34 32.15
C PRO A 355 -10.00 -9.51 31.17
N PHE A 356 -9.41 -9.36 30.00
CA PHE A 356 -9.39 -10.38 28.95
C PHE A 356 -7.97 -10.87 28.63
N ARG A 357 -7.83 -12.16 28.35
CA ARG A 357 -6.59 -12.77 27.85
C ARG A 357 -6.89 -13.52 26.56
N PRO A 358 -6.48 -13.00 25.38
CA PRO A 358 -6.78 -13.63 24.10
C PRO A 358 -5.91 -14.86 23.80
N ASN A 359 -4.90 -15.15 24.63
CA ASN A 359 -4.08 -16.35 24.54
C ASN A 359 -3.72 -16.89 25.94
N ASP A 360 -3.62 -18.21 26.06
CA ASP A 360 -3.19 -18.90 27.28
C ASP A 360 -2.12 -19.99 27.02
N LEU A 361 -1.65 -20.64 28.09
CA LEU A 361 -0.67 -21.73 28.01
C LEU A 361 -1.21 -22.92 27.20
N MET A 362 -2.52 -23.16 27.20
CA MET A 362 -3.11 -24.22 26.38
C MET A 362 -3.00 -23.88 24.90
N ASP A 363 -3.13 -22.59 24.53
CA ASP A 363 -2.88 -22.14 23.16
C ASP A 363 -1.42 -22.41 22.74
N HIS A 364 -0.45 -22.24 23.63
CA HIS A 364 0.96 -22.60 23.35
C HIS A 364 1.11 -24.11 23.09
N ILE A 365 0.47 -24.96 23.89
CA ILE A 365 0.50 -26.43 23.72
C ILE A 365 -0.20 -26.84 22.41
N LEU A 366 -1.31 -26.20 22.08
CA LEU A 366 -2.05 -26.42 20.85
C LEU A 366 -1.24 -26.00 19.61
N TRP A 367 -0.42 -24.95 19.72
CA TRP A 367 0.49 -24.55 18.64
C TRP A 367 1.66 -25.51 18.47
N SER A 368 2.21 -26.09 19.55
CA SER A 368 3.26 -27.11 19.44
C SER A 368 2.73 -28.46 18.97
N GLN A 369 1.49 -28.82 19.32
CA GLN A 369 0.83 -30.07 18.96
C GLN A 369 -0.58 -29.82 18.40
N PRO A 370 -0.70 -29.54 17.09
CA PRO A 370 -1.98 -29.25 16.45
C PRO A 370 -3.02 -30.37 16.60
N ALA A 371 -2.60 -31.63 16.73
CA ALA A 371 -3.48 -32.78 16.95
C ALA A 371 -4.28 -32.70 18.26
N ALA A 372 -3.80 -31.94 19.25
CA ALA A 372 -4.51 -31.72 20.52
C ALA A 372 -5.75 -30.81 20.39
N SER A 373 -5.93 -30.13 19.25
CA SER A 373 -7.11 -29.28 18.98
C SER A 373 -8.45 -30.02 19.07
N LEU A 374 -8.46 -31.33 18.83
CA LEU A 374 -9.65 -32.18 18.97
C LEU A 374 -10.16 -32.25 20.42
N LEU A 375 -9.33 -31.90 21.40
CA LEU A 375 -9.65 -31.95 22.82
C LEU A 375 -10.13 -30.61 23.38
N MET A 376 -10.23 -29.55 22.58
CA MET A 376 -10.61 -28.21 23.08
C MET A 376 -11.99 -28.17 23.77
N GLY A 377 -12.94 -28.98 23.30
CA GLY A 377 -14.26 -29.12 23.93
C GLY A 377 -14.29 -30.06 25.15
N ALA A 378 -13.18 -30.71 25.50
CA ALA A 378 -13.14 -31.66 26.58
C ALA A 378 -13.26 -30.94 27.95
N PRO A 379 -14.07 -31.46 28.90
CA PRO A 379 -14.26 -30.84 30.21
C PRO A 379 -12.96 -30.60 30.99
N ALA A 380 -11.96 -31.48 30.84
CA ALA A 380 -10.65 -31.31 31.46
C ALA A 380 -9.89 -30.08 30.94
N VAL A 381 -9.97 -29.79 29.63
CA VAL A 381 -9.33 -28.61 29.02
C VAL A 381 -10.04 -27.34 29.49
N GLN A 382 -11.37 -27.34 29.54
CA GLN A 382 -12.17 -26.22 30.06
C GLN A 382 -11.88 -25.93 31.53
N LEU A 383 -11.75 -26.97 32.37
CA LEU A 383 -11.40 -26.83 33.78
C LEU A 383 -10.01 -26.23 33.97
N ILE A 384 -9.03 -26.61 33.14
CA ILE A 384 -7.70 -26.03 33.19
C ILE A 384 -7.73 -24.56 32.76
N ARG A 385 -8.44 -24.20 31.69
CA ARG A 385 -8.61 -22.80 31.26
C ARG A 385 -9.25 -21.94 32.35
N TRP A 386 -10.32 -22.42 32.99
CA TRP A 386 -10.97 -21.73 34.10
C TRP A 386 -10.03 -21.57 35.32
N SER A 387 -9.28 -22.62 35.66
CA SER A 387 -8.29 -22.57 36.74
C SER A 387 -7.19 -21.54 36.45
N GLN A 388 -6.72 -21.46 35.21
CA GLN A 388 -5.73 -20.48 34.76
C GLN A 388 -6.25 -19.04 34.83
N ALA A 389 -7.51 -18.81 34.43
CA ALA A 389 -8.13 -17.50 34.57
C ALA A 389 -8.24 -17.07 36.05
N SER A 390 -8.41 -18.03 36.97
CA SER A 390 -8.58 -17.78 38.40
C SER A 390 -7.26 -17.68 39.20
N PHE A 391 -6.14 -18.22 38.67
CA PHE A 391 -4.84 -18.27 39.34
C PHE A 391 -3.68 -17.88 38.38
N PRO A 392 -3.45 -16.57 38.13
CA PRO A 392 -2.55 -16.10 37.07
C PRO A 392 -1.04 -16.32 37.32
N ALA A 393 -0.64 -16.62 38.55
CA ALA A 393 0.76 -16.46 39.01
C ALA A 393 1.76 -17.55 38.55
N THR A 394 1.40 -18.45 37.63
CA THR A 394 2.22 -19.62 37.25
C THR A 394 2.45 -19.80 35.74
N LEU A 395 2.12 -18.80 34.91
CA LEU A 395 2.10 -18.95 33.45
C LEU A 395 3.34 -18.35 32.76
N PRO A 396 3.81 -18.94 31.63
CA PRO A 396 4.67 -18.23 30.69
C PRO A 396 3.86 -17.10 30.04
N GLY A 397 4.49 -15.95 29.81
CA GLY A 397 3.78 -14.69 29.51
C GLY A 397 2.85 -14.72 28.29
N GLY A 398 1.88 -13.81 28.28
CA GLY A 398 0.87 -13.68 27.23
C GLY A 398 0.33 -12.26 27.07
N VAL A 399 -0.73 -12.10 26.29
CA VAL A 399 -1.42 -10.82 26.16
C VAL A 399 -2.45 -10.68 27.28
N LEU A 400 -2.47 -9.52 27.91
CA LEU A 400 -3.50 -9.10 28.85
C LEU A 400 -4.12 -7.81 28.34
N ASP A 401 -5.45 -7.75 28.33
CA ASP A 401 -6.19 -6.52 28.17
C ASP A 401 -6.94 -6.25 29.48
N SER A 402 -6.45 -5.26 30.22
CA SER A 402 -7.01 -4.90 31.53
C SER A 402 -8.30 -4.07 31.44
N HIS A 403 -8.62 -3.48 30.28
CA HIS A 403 -9.78 -2.60 30.10
C HIS A 403 -10.53 -2.90 28.80
N PRO A 404 -11.04 -4.13 28.60
CA PRO A 404 -11.67 -4.51 27.33
C PRO A 404 -12.88 -3.62 27.02
N LEU A 405 -13.05 -3.21 25.77
CA LEU A 405 -14.19 -2.40 25.34
C LEU A 405 -15.45 -3.26 25.15
N THR A 406 -16.62 -2.71 25.48
CA THR A 406 -17.92 -3.39 25.29
C THR A 406 -18.43 -3.31 23.86
N GLU A 407 -18.01 -2.29 23.10
CA GLU A 407 -18.43 -2.05 21.73
C GLU A 407 -17.25 -2.05 20.75
N ALA A 408 -17.50 -2.59 19.55
CA ALA A 408 -16.50 -2.64 18.49
C ALA A 408 -16.43 -1.30 17.74
N VAL A 409 -15.22 -0.82 17.45
CA VAL A 409 -15.04 0.24 16.46
C VAL A 409 -15.62 -0.19 15.11
N THR A 410 -16.40 0.69 14.50
CA THR A 410 -17.01 0.50 13.18
C THR A 410 -16.23 1.25 12.12
N ILE A 411 -15.89 0.57 11.02
CA ILE A 411 -15.28 1.17 9.84
C ILE A 411 -16.15 0.85 8.65
N ASP A 412 -16.72 1.88 8.05
CA ASP A 412 -17.60 1.75 6.89
C ASP A 412 -16.80 1.37 5.64
N VAL A 413 -17.32 0.40 4.90
CA VAL A 413 -16.78 0.00 3.60
C VAL A 413 -17.75 0.45 2.52
N PRO A 414 -17.34 1.34 1.60
CA PRO A 414 -18.17 1.73 0.48
C PRO A 414 -18.73 0.51 -0.28
N PRO A 415 -20.04 0.51 -0.65
CA PRO A 415 -20.69 -0.65 -1.25
C PRO A 415 -20.00 -1.17 -2.52
N GLU A 416 -19.38 -0.29 -3.30
CA GLU A 416 -18.62 -0.66 -4.49
C GLU A 416 -17.44 -1.57 -4.18
N TYR A 417 -16.73 -1.36 -3.06
CA TYR A 417 -15.61 -2.19 -2.65
C TYR A 417 -16.07 -3.52 -2.08
N THR A 418 -17.18 -3.51 -1.32
CA THR A 418 -17.84 -4.75 -0.87
C THR A 418 -18.21 -5.63 -2.06
N ALA A 419 -18.88 -5.07 -3.07
CA ALA A 419 -19.24 -5.80 -4.28
C ALA A 419 -18.01 -6.30 -5.07
N MET A 420 -16.91 -5.54 -5.08
CA MET A 420 -15.64 -6.00 -5.67
C MET A 420 -15.04 -7.18 -4.91
N ALA A 421 -15.04 -7.13 -3.57
CA ALA A 421 -14.52 -8.19 -2.71
C ALA A 421 -15.34 -9.48 -2.83
N GLU A 422 -16.67 -9.38 -2.86
CA GLU A 422 -17.57 -10.52 -3.04
C GLU A 422 -17.35 -11.26 -4.36
N ARG A 423 -17.14 -10.51 -5.46
CA ARG A 423 -16.78 -11.12 -6.76
C ARG A 423 -15.46 -11.89 -6.73
N ARG A 424 -14.63 -11.67 -5.71
CA ARG A 424 -13.35 -12.36 -5.48
C ARG A 424 -13.40 -13.40 -4.37
N ALA A 425 -14.47 -13.41 -3.58
CA ALA A 425 -14.68 -14.39 -2.54
C ALA A 425 -14.64 -15.80 -3.17
N GLY A 426 -13.67 -16.61 -2.77
CA GLY A 426 -13.48 -17.96 -3.30
C GLY A 426 -12.29 -18.13 -4.23
N LYS A 427 -11.66 -17.06 -4.75
CA LYS A 427 -10.42 -17.16 -5.57
C LYS A 427 -9.34 -18.03 -4.91
N TRP A 428 -9.24 -17.94 -3.57
CA TRP A 428 -8.24 -18.66 -2.78
C TRP A 428 -8.71 -20.04 -2.26
N ARG A 429 -9.98 -20.42 -2.46
CA ARG A 429 -10.54 -21.69 -1.94
C ARG A 429 -10.12 -22.92 -2.74
N ASP A 430 -9.79 -22.75 -4.01
CA ASP A 430 -9.52 -23.86 -4.93
C ASP A 430 -8.08 -24.39 -4.87
N GLY A 431 -7.22 -23.82 -4.01
CA GLY A 431 -5.84 -24.29 -3.79
C GLY A 431 -4.91 -24.20 -5.01
N LYS A 432 -5.42 -23.78 -6.18
CA LYS A 432 -4.63 -23.50 -7.38
C LYS A 432 -3.93 -22.16 -7.20
N THR A 433 -2.70 -22.22 -6.70
CA THR A 433 -1.77 -21.09 -6.74
C THR A 433 -0.84 -21.33 -7.93
N ASP A 434 -0.94 -20.51 -8.98
CA ASP A 434 0.00 -20.54 -10.12
C ASP A 434 1.42 -20.07 -9.71
N ASP A 435 1.61 -19.74 -8.42
CA ASP A 435 2.79 -19.10 -7.88
C ASP A 435 3.48 -20.01 -6.87
N ALA A 436 4.83 -20.00 -6.88
CA ALA A 436 5.64 -20.65 -5.86
C ALA A 436 5.22 -20.18 -4.46
N LYS A 437 5.39 -21.02 -3.44
CA LYS A 437 5.17 -20.62 -2.03
C LYS A 437 5.87 -19.30 -1.78
N LEU A 438 5.08 -18.26 -1.52
CA LEU A 438 5.57 -16.95 -1.15
C LEU A 438 6.25 -17.08 0.22
N ASP A 439 7.55 -16.77 0.30
CA ASP A 439 8.20 -16.49 1.58
C ASP A 439 8.18 -14.96 1.79
N PRO A 440 7.27 -14.44 2.63
CA PRO A 440 7.19 -13.00 2.89
C PRO A 440 8.38 -12.45 3.70
N LEU A 441 9.31 -13.31 4.14
CA LEU A 441 10.51 -12.92 4.87
C LEU A 441 11.78 -12.92 4.02
N ASP A 442 11.72 -13.44 2.79
CA ASP A 442 12.88 -13.50 1.88
C ASP A 442 13.07 -12.13 1.18
N PRO A 443 14.22 -11.46 1.34
CA PRO A 443 14.54 -10.25 0.60
C PRO A 443 14.83 -10.60 -0.88
N HIS A 444 13.78 -10.72 -1.69
CA HIS A 444 13.92 -10.92 -3.14
C HIS A 444 14.46 -9.70 -3.88
#